data_AF-A0A2X3EXA6-F1
#
_entry.id   AF-A0A2X3EXA6-F1
#
_cell.length_a   1.000
_cell.length_b   1.000
_cell.length_c   1.000
_cell.angle_alpha   90.00
_cell.angle_beta   90.00
_cell.angle_gamma   90.00
#
_symmetry.space_group_name_H-M   'P 1'
#
loop_
_entity.id
_entity.type
_entity.pdbx_description
1 polymer ?
#
loop_
_entity_poly.entity_id
_entity_poly.type
_entity_poly.pdbx_seq_one_letter_code
_entity_poly.pdbx_strand_id
1 'polypeptide(L)'
;MSTLNPILAGSAQSVEAYQQVIEQTSQAVVQWLKQPEMYQGKSVDELRERISLEFNEQGLGNQAAIDRAIEYFLKDSLSVHHPQCVAHLHCPSLVISQAAEVLINATNQSMDSWDQSPSATIIEMKLIEWLRARVGFPAGDAGVFTSGGTQSKPDGPDAGARRLLRPSGPLHPAGWAAGGYPQVQSLVLGKRPLLGAEEHGADGPRLPLGNASENRRIRADGRVRPAGEDCASAG
;
A
#
# COMPACT_ATOMS: atom_id res chain seq x y z
N MET A 1 -14.02 -10.67 -22.15
CA MET A 1 -13.98 -10.64 -20.66
C MET A 1 -14.24 -12.05 -20.19
N SER A 2 -13.49 -12.54 -19.20
CA SER A 2 -13.73 -13.89 -18.65
C SER A 2 -15.14 -13.96 -18.09
N THR A 3 -15.92 -14.96 -18.50
CA THR A 3 -17.23 -15.24 -17.91
C THR A 3 -17.13 -15.83 -16.51
N LEU A 4 -15.95 -16.36 -16.15
CA LEU A 4 -15.69 -17.03 -14.87
C LEU A 4 -15.43 -16.04 -13.74
N ASN A 5 -14.81 -14.89 -14.04
CA ASN A 5 -14.40 -13.89 -13.05
C ASN A 5 -14.79 -12.49 -13.54
N PRO A 6 -16.01 -12.00 -13.21
CA PRO A 6 -16.44 -10.66 -13.60
C PRO A 6 -15.61 -9.59 -12.88
N ILE A 7 -15.30 -8.50 -13.59
CA ILE A 7 -14.72 -7.29 -12.99
C ILE A 7 -15.80 -6.59 -12.18
N LEU A 8 -15.47 -6.09 -10.98
CA LEU A 8 -16.37 -5.31 -10.16
C LEU A 8 -16.90 -4.08 -10.92
N ALA A 9 -18.19 -4.09 -11.24
CA ALA A 9 -18.87 -3.07 -12.02
C ALA A 9 -20.36 -3.00 -11.64
N GLY A 10 -21.05 -1.95 -12.11
CA GLY A 10 -22.49 -1.76 -11.86
C GLY A 10 -23.42 -2.70 -12.65
N SER A 11 -22.89 -3.70 -13.36
CA SER A 11 -23.73 -4.67 -14.08
C SER A 11 -24.36 -5.67 -13.11
N ALA A 12 -25.58 -6.14 -13.40
CA ALA A 12 -26.29 -7.08 -12.53
C ALA A 12 -25.45 -8.35 -12.23
N GLN A 13 -24.81 -8.92 -13.26
CA GLN A 13 -23.92 -10.07 -13.11
C GLN A 13 -22.74 -9.80 -12.15
N SER A 14 -22.11 -8.63 -12.25
CA SER A 14 -20.99 -8.30 -11.36
C SER A 14 -21.44 -8.05 -9.93
N VAL A 15 -22.59 -7.39 -9.73
CA VAL A 15 -23.13 -7.11 -8.41
C VAL A 15 -23.51 -8.41 -7.71
N GLU A 16 -24.19 -9.32 -8.42
CA GLU A 16 -24.55 -10.64 -7.90
C GLU A 16 -23.29 -11.45 -7.53
N ALA A 17 -22.30 -11.50 -8.43
CA ALA A 17 -21.04 -12.20 -8.16
C ALA A 17 -20.32 -11.61 -6.94
N TYR A 18 -20.27 -10.28 -6.79
CA TYR A 18 -19.67 -9.61 -5.64
C TYR A 18 -20.40 -9.95 -4.33
N GLN A 19 -21.73 -9.92 -4.32
CA GLN A 19 -22.53 -10.29 -3.14
C GLN A 19 -22.28 -11.73 -2.72
N GLN A 20 -22.29 -12.67 -3.67
CA GLN A 20 -22.05 -14.09 -3.42
C GLN A 20 -20.67 -14.33 -2.80
N VAL A 21 -19.60 -13.77 -3.39
CA VAL A 21 -18.23 -14.02 -2.88
C VAL A 21 -17.99 -13.37 -1.51
N ILE A 22 -18.54 -12.17 -1.28
CA ILE A 22 -18.42 -11.49 0.03
C ILE A 22 -19.18 -12.26 1.11
N GLU A 23 -20.39 -12.74 0.81
CA GLU A 23 -21.18 -13.52 1.75
C GLU A 23 -20.50 -14.85 2.09
N GLN A 24 -20.05 -15.60 1.09
CA GLN A 24 -19.31 -16.86 1.30
C GLN A 24 -18.06 -16.64 2.16
N THR A 25 -17.27 -15.61 1.84
CA THR A 25 -16.03 -15.29 2.57
C THR A 25 -16.32 -14.89 4.01
N SER A 26 -17.35 -14.06 4.22
CA SER A 26 -17.78 -13.64 5.56
C SER A 26 -18.21 -14.84 6.42
N GLN A 27 -19.00 -15.76 5.85
CA GLN A 27 -19.41 -16.98 6.54
C GLN A 27 -18.19 -17.85 6.91
N ALA A 28 -17.21 -17.99 6.02
CA ALA A 28 -15.98 -18.73 6.31
C ALA A 28 -15.17 -18.11 7.45
N VAL A 29 -15.04 -16.78 7.49
CA VAL A 29 -14.41 -16.06 8.60
C VAL A 29 -15.15 -16.31 9.92
N VAL A 30 -16.49 -16.28 9.92
CA VAL A 30 -17.30 -16.57 11.11
C VAL A 30 -17.05 -18.00 11.63
N GLN A 31 -16.85 -18.98 10.75
CA GLN A 31 -16.50 -20.34 11.19
C GLN A 31 -15.06 -20.41 11.72
N TRP A 32 -14.12 -19.73 11.07
CA TRP A 32 -12.73 -19.67 11.53
C TRP A 32 -12.59 -19.02 12.90
N LEU A 33 -13.32 -17.94 13.18
CA LEU A 33 -13.33 -17.26 14.48
C LEU A 33 -13.83 -18.15 15.65
N LYS A 34 -14.49 -19.27 15.35
CA LYS A 34 -14.95 -20.25 16.36
C LYS A 34 -13.92 -21.34 16.64
N GLN A 35 -12.81 -21.38 15.91
CA GLN A 35 -11.77 -22.38 16.12
C GLN A 35 -11.13 -22.15 17.50
N PRO A 36 -11.02 -23.20 18.34
CA PRO A 36 -10.48 -23.05 19.69
C PRO A 36 -8.96 -22.92 19.71
N GLU A 37 -8.26 -23.45 18.70
CA GLU A 37 -6.80 -23.40 18.65
C GLU A 37 -6.28 -22.04 18.15
N MET A 38 -5.20 -21.56 18.76
CA MET A 38 -4.44 -20.40 18.27
C MET A 38 -3.80 -20.67 16.90
N TYR A 39 -3.34 -21.89 16.69
CA TYR A 39 -2.71 -22.38 15.47
C TYR A 39 -2.85 -23.90 15.43
N GLN A 40 -3.04 -24.46 14.23
CA GLN A 40 -3.22 -25.91 14.03
C GLN A 40 -1.94 -26.73 14.29
N GLY A 41 -0.81 -26.07 14.56
CA GLY A 41 0.43 -26.72 15.01
C GLY A 41 1.23 -27.41 13.89
N LYS A 42 0.86 -27.21 12.62
CA LYS A 42 1.60 -27.77 11.49
C LYS A 42 3.02 -27.24 11.42
N SER A 43 3.94 -28.09 11.02
CA SER A 43 5.30 -27.72 10.67
C SER A 43 5.35 -27.02 9.31
N VAL A 44 6.48 -26.36 9.04
CA VAL A 44 6.73 -25.73 7.74
C VAL A 44 6.69 -26.76 6.61
N ASP A 45 7.22 -27.96 6.84
CA ASP A 45 7.27 -29.01 5.81
C ASP A 45 5.88 -29.59 5.53
N GLU A 46 5.04 -29.80 6.55
CA GLU A 46 3.64 -30.19 6.37
C GLU A 46 2.85 -29.13 5.60
N LEU A 47 3.08 -27.84 5.87
CA LEU A 47 2.43 -26.76 5.12
C LEU A 47 2.92 -26.71 3.66
N ARG A 48 4.22 -26.89 3.41
CA ARG A 48 4.78 -26.91 2.05
C ARG A 48 4.23 -28.06 1.22
N GLU A 49 4.10 -29.24 1.80
CA GLU A 49 3.56 -30.41 1.11
C GLU A 49 2.06 -30.27 0.85
N ARG A 50 1.32 -29.72 1.81
CA ARG A 50 -0.12 -29.52 1.71
C ARG A 50 -0.52 -28.41 0.73
N ILE A 51 0.22 -27.30 0.69
CA ILE A 51 -0.12 -26.12 -0.12
C ILE A 51 0.43 -26.33 -1.55
N SER A 52 -0.36 -27.01 -2.39
CA SER A 52 -0.07 -27.16 -3.82
C SER A 52 -0.88 -26.18 -4.66
N LEU A 53 -0.22 -25.20 -5.29
CA LEU A 53 -0.89 -24.20 -6.13
C LEU A 53 -0.58 -24.45 -7.61
N GLU A 54 -1.61 -24.77 -8.39
CA GLU A 54 -1.52 -24.95 -9.83
C GLU A 54 -2.06 -23.72 -10.55
N PHE A 55 -1.20 -23.04 -11.29
CA PHE A 55 -1.57 -21.84 -12.05
C PHE A 55 -1.72 -22.18 -13.53
N ASN A 56 -2.89 -21.87 -14.09
CA ASN A 56 -3.20 -22.06 -15.51
C ASN A 56 -3.95 -20.84 -16.06
N GLU A 57 -4.04 -20.73 -17.39
CA GLU A 57 -4.67 -19.59 -18.06
C GLU A 57 -6.19 -19.50 -17.83
N GLN A 58 -6.84 -20.63 -17.52
CA GLN A 58 -8.28 -20.69 -17.29
C GLN A 58 -8.66 -20.18 -15.89
N GLY A 59 -7.70 -20.21 -14.96
CA GLY A 59 -7.94 -19.94 -13.54
C GLY A 59 -8.78 -21.04 -12.87
N LEU A 60 -9.07 -20.83 -11.59
CA LEU A 60 -9.81 -21.80 -10.77
C LEU A 60 -11.31 -21.48 -10.65
N GLY A 61 -11.71 -20.24 -10.98
CA GLY A 61 -13.04 -19.69 -10.73
C GLY A 61 -13.24 -19.29 -9.27
N ASN A 62 -14.15 -18.33 -9.00
CA ASN A 62 -14.34 -17.73 -7.68
C ASN A 62 -14.62 -18.76 -6.55
N GLN A 63 -15.57 -19.67 -6.76
CA GLN A 63 -15.99 -20.64 -5.74
C GLN A 63 -14.82 -21.52 -5.28
N ALA A 64 -14.16 -22.21 -6.23
CA ALA A 64 -13.07 -23.11 -5.93
C ALA A 64 -11.82 -22.36 -5.44
N ALA A 65 -11.60 -21.10 -5.88
CA ALA A 65 -10.55 -20.25 -5.33
C ALA A 65 -10.79 -19.90 -3.86
N ILE A 66 -12.01 -19.55 -3.48
CA ILE A 66 -12.38 -19.26 -2.09
C ILE A 66 -12.26 -20.53 -1.24
N ASP A 67 -12.77 -21.67 -1.72
CA ASP A 67 -12.67 -22.94 -1.00
C ASP A 67 -11.20 -23.33 -0.74
N ARG A 68 -10.33 -23.13 -1.74
CA ARG A 68 -8.90 -23.38 -1.59
C ARG A 68 -8.23 -22.37 -0.64
N ALA A 69 -8.61 -21.10 -0.68
CA ALA A 69 -8.11 -20.10 0.25
C ALA A 69 -8.52 -20.42 1.70
N ILE A 70 -9.75 -20.90 1.91
CA ILE A 70 -10.21 -21.35 3.22
C ILE A 70 -9.38 -22.55 3.69
N GLU A 71 -9.18 -23.54 2.82
CA GLU A 71 -8.51 -24.79 3.15
C GLU A 71 -7.01 -24.59 3.46
N TYR A 72 -6.32 -23.80 2.64
CA TYR A 72 -4.85 -23.69 2.66
C TYR A 72 -4.35 -22.52 3.47
N PHE A 73 -5.12 -21.43 3.51
CA PHE A 73 -4.71 -20.20 4.18
C PHE A 73 -5.49 -20.02 5.49
N LEU A 74 -6.81 -19.90 5.43
CA LEU A 74 -7.59 -19.49 6.61
C LEU A 74 -7.50 -20.51 7.74
N LYS A 75 -7.66 -21.81 7.43
CA LYS A 75 -7.64 -22.90 8.42
C LYS A 75 -6.32 -22.98 9.21
N ASP A 76 -5.20 -22.73 8.54
CA ASP A 76 -3.86 -22.84 9.13
C ASP A 76 -3.27 -21.46 9.46
N SER A 77 -4.09 -20.41 9.51
CA SER A 77 -3.66 -19.07 9.91
C SER A 77 -3.52 -18.95 11.44
N LEU A 78 -2.55 -18.14 11.88
CA LEU A 78 -2.40 -17.80 13.30
C LEU A 78 -3.56 -16.89 13.74
N SER A 79 -4.31 -17.32 14.74
CA SER A 79 -5.41 -16.57 15.33
C SER A 79 -4.90 -15.51 16.31
N VAL A 80 -4.61 -14.31 15.79
CA VAL A 80 -4.12 -13.18 16.63
C VAL A 80 -5.11 -12.70 17.70
N HIS A 81 -6.40 -13.00 17.52
CA HIS A 81 -7.45 -12.71 18.49
C HIS A 81 -7.51 -13.75 19.62
N HIS A 82 -6.78 -14.86 19.51
CA HIS A 82 -6.74 -15.89 20.55
C HIS A 82 -6.00 -15.35 21.79
N PRO A 83 -6.51 -15.54 23.03
CA PRO A 83 -5.91 -14.96 24.24
C PRO A 83 -4.46 -15.36 24.52
N GLN A 84 -4.00 -16.48 23.98
CA GLN A 84 -2.63 -16.96 24.12
C GLN A 84 -1.67 -16.38 23.06
N CYS A 85 -2.16 -15.63 22.06
CA CYS A 85 -1.32 -15.02 21.03
C CYS A 85 -0.67 -13.72 21.55
N VAL A 86 0.40 -13.85 22.34
CA VAL A 86 1.03 -12.73 23.07
C VAL A 86 2.52 -12.53 22.75
N ALA A 87 3.00 -13.12 21.66
CA ALA A 87 4.44 -13.16 21.34
C ALA A 87 4.99 -11.85 20.72
N HIS A 88 4.20 -11.17 19.89
CA HIS A 88 4.69 -10.09 19.03
C HIS A 88 3.75 -8.87 19.07
N LEU A 89 4.24 -7.74 18.55
CA LEU A 89 3.43 -6.54 18.29
C LEU A 89 2.51 -6.73 17.06
N HIS A 90 1.73 -7.81 17.09
CA HIS A 90 0.74 -8.18 16.08
C HIS A 90 -0.62 -8.21 16.78
N CYS A 91 -1.35 -7.09 16.68
CA CYS A 91 -2.60 -6.93 17.39
C CYS A 91 -3.78 -7.56 16.65
N PRO A 92 -4.84 -7.99 17.37
CA PRO A 92 -6.14 -8.25 16.77
C PRO A 92 -6.68 -6.99 16.07
N SER A 93 -7.27 -7.17 14.89
CA SER A 93 -7.92 -6.07 14.16
C SER A 93 -9.29 -5.72 14.75
N LEU A 94 -9.64 -4.43 14.73
CA LEU A 94 -11.01 -4.00 15.07
C LEU A 94 -12.01 -4.40 13.98
N VAL A 95 -13.23 -4.78 14.37
CA VAL A 95 -14.31 -5.14 13.42
C VAL A 95 -14.61 -4.00 12.45
N ILE A 96 -14.64 -2.75 12.92
CA ILE A 96 -14.86 -1.59 12.05
C ILE A 96 -13.73 -1.39 11.03
N SER A 97 -12.50 -1.82 11.35
CA SER A 97 -11.38 -1.80 10.41
C SER A 97 -11.61 -2.75 9.24
N GLN A 98 -12.25 -3.91 9.49
CA GLN A 98 -12.58 -4.86 8.43
C GLN A 98 -13.61 -4.27 7.45
N ALA A 99 -14.59 -3.52 7.95
CA ALA A 99 -15.54 -2.81 7.09
C ALA A 99 -14.86 -1.72 6.24
N ALA A 100 -13.87 -1.01 6.82
CA ALA A 100 -13.07 -0.04 6.07
C ALA A 100 -12.29 -0.70 4.92
N GLU A 101 -11.67 -1.87 5.16
CA GLU A 101 -10.95 -2.63 4.12
C GLU A 101 -11.86 -3.04 2.94
N VAL A 102 -13.12 -3.39 3.21
CA VAL A 102 -14.09 -3.68 2.13
C VAL A 102 -14.30 -2.44 1.25
N LEU A 103 -14.48 -1.26 1.85
CA LEU A 103 -14.67 -0.01 1.11
C LEU A 103 -13.41 0.42 0.35
N ILE A 104 -12.24 0.30 0.98
CA ILE A 104 -10.94 0.61 0.38
C ILE A 104 -10.71 -0.28 -0.84
N ASN A 105 -10.90 -1.60 -0.70
CA ASN A 105 -10.67 -2.53 -1.80
C ASN A 105 -11.69 -2.36 -2.94
N ALA A 106 -12.96 -2.13 -2.63
CA ALA A 106 -14.00 -1.93 -3.65
C ALA A 106 -13.80 -0.64 -4.45
N THR A 107 -13.25 0.42 -3.83
CA THR A 107 -13.03 1.72 -4.49
C THR A 107 -11.65 1.88 -5.10
N ASN A 108 -10.66 1.11 -4.63
CA ASN A 108 -9.28 1.06 -5.12
C ASN A 108 -8.69 2.45 -5.43
N GLN A 109 -8.88 3.40 -4.50
CA GLN A 109 -8.44 4.78 -4.68
C GLN A 109 -6.92 4.89 -4.52
N SER A 110 -6.26 5.61 -5.42
CA SER A 110 -4.82 5.84 -5.38
C SER A 110 -4.50 7.19 -4.72
N MET A 111 -3.71 7.15 -3.65
CA MET A 111 -3.38 8.32 -2.81
C MET A 111 -2.24 9.18 -3.37
N ASP A 112 -1.81 8.93 -4.61
CA ASP A 112 -0.71 9.64 -5.28
C ASP A 112 -1.14 10.98 -5.88
N SER A 113 -2.41 11.13 -6.29
CA SER A 113 -2.93 12.39 -6.82
C SER A 113 -4.41 12.61 -6.49
N TRP A 114 -4.80 13.89 -6.45
CA TRP A 114 -6.15 14.32 -6.10
C TRP A 114 -7.25 13.74 -6.99
N ASP A 115 -7.01 13.65 -8.30
CA ASP A 115 -7.96 13.13 -9.29
C ASP A 115 -8.17 11.62 -9.20
N GLN A 116 -7.33 10.91 -8.44
CA GLN A 116 -7.45 9.46 -8.20
C GLN A 116 -8.03 9.12 -6.82
N SER A 117 -8.14 10.10 -5.90
CA SER A 117 -8.57 9.88 -4.51
C SER A 117 -9.14 11.13 -3.83
N PRO A 118 -10.10 11.87 -4.42
CA PRO A 118 -10.47 13.21 -3.94
C PRO A 118 -11.01 13.20 -2.51
N SER A 119 -11.97 12.32 -2.21
CA SER A 119 -12.54 12.22 -0.86
C SER A 119 -11.56 11.61 0.14
N ALA A 120 -10.81 10.59 -0.27
CA ALA A 120 -9.84 9.91 0.58
C ALA A 120 -8.68 10.86 0.97
N THR A 121 -8.22 11.71 0.05
CA THR A 121 -7.20 12.73 0.32
C THR A 121 -7.65 13.69 1.42
N ILE A 122 -8.89 14.19 1.38
CA ILE A 122 -9.41 15.07 2.45
C ILE A 122 -9.54 14.34 3.78
N ILE A 123 -9.98 13.08 3.77
CA ILE A 123 -10.08 12.26 4.99
C ILE A 123 -8.69 12.07 5.61
N GLU A 124 -7.68 11.72 4.81
CA GLU A 124 -6.30 11.58 5.25
C GLU A 124 -5.78 12.88 5.88
N MET A 125 -5.95 14.03 5.21
CA MET A 125 -5.52 15.33 5.75
C MET A 125 -6.17 15.65 7.10
N LYS A 126 -7.48 15.41 7.25
CA LYS A 126 -8.20 15.63 8.51
C LYS A 126 -7.74 14.70 9.61
N LEU A 127 -7.43 13.45 9.28
CA LEU A 127 -6.93 12.48 10.24
C LEU A 127 -5.50 12.83 10.70
N ILE A 128 -4.64 13.30 9.79
CA ILE A 128 -3.31 13.83 10.11
C ILE A 128 -3.43 15.02 11.06
N GLU A 129 -4.28 16.00 10.75
CA GLU A 129 -4.53 17.16 11.60
C GLU A 129 -4.97 16.74 13.02
N TRP A 130 -5.91 15.80 13.11
CA TRP A 130 -6.40 15.26 14.38
C TRP A 130 -5.29 14.53 15.16
N LEU A 131 -4.50 13.68 14.51
CA LEU A 131 -3.39 12.94 15.13
C LEU A 131 -2.28 13.87 15.62
N ARG A 132 -1.96 14.92 14.86
CA ARG A 132 -1.01 15.97 15.28
C ARG A 132 -1.44 16.63 16.58
N ALA A 133 -2.72 16.98 16.69
CA ALA A 133 -3.27 17.59 17.90
C ALA A 133 -3.16 16.65 19.11
N ARG A 134 -3.38 15.34 18.91
CA ARG A 134 -3.26 14.32 19.98
C ARG A 134 -1.84 14.16 20.49
N VAL A 135 -0.84 14.30 19.63
CA VAL A 135 0.59 14.17 19.99
C VAL A 135 1.17 15.51 20.50
N GLY A 136 0.46 16.63 20.36
CA GLY A 136 0.90 17.95 20.82
C GLY A 136 1.76 18.71 19.82
N PHE A 137 1.69 18.38 18.52
CA PHE A 137 2.33 19.18 17.48
C PHE A 137 1.59 20.52 17.26
N PRO A 138 2.28 21.57 16.77
CA PRO A 138 1.63 22.79 16.34
C PRO A 138 0.59 22.53 15.24
N ALA A 139 -0.42 23.40 15.17
CA ALA A 139 -1.45 23.36 14.13
C ALA A 139 -0.83 23.27 12.72
N GLY A 140 -1.46 22.47 11.87
CA GLY A 140 -1.01 22.22 10.50
C GLY A 140 -1.38 20.80 10.05
N ASP A 141 -1.05 20.54 8.80
CA ASP A 141 -1.45 19.38 8.00
C ASP A 141 -0.25 18.55 7.52
N ALA A 142 0.97 18.91 7.94
CA ALA A 142 2.18 18.21 7.54
C ALA A 142 2.22 16.80 8.16
N GLY A 143 2.07 15.80 7.30
CA GLY A 143 2.18 14.39 7.62
C GLY A 143 1.84 13.54 6.40
N VAL A 144 2.10 12.24 6.47
CA VAL A 144 1.75 11.28 5.42
C VAL A 144 1.57 9.89 6.03
N PHE A 145 0.56 9.14 5.59
CA PHE A 145 0.47 7.73 5.92
C PHE A 145 1.49 6.92 5.08
N THR A 146 2.16 5.99 5.73
CA THR A 146 3.20 5.10 5.17
C THR A 146 2.80 3.66 5.37
N SER A 147 3.52 2.70 4.80
CA SER A 147 3.24 1.28 4.94
C SER A 147 3.48 0.71 6.36
N GLY A 148 4.07 1.47 7.29
CA GLY A 148 4.50 0.93 8.57
C GLY A 148 5.64 1.70 9.23
N GLY A 149 5.91 1.40 10.51
CA GLY A 149 6.93 2.09 11.30
C GLY A 149 8.35 2.02 10.71
N THR A 150 8.66 0.99 9.92
CA THR A 150 9.95 0.88 9.21
C THR A 150 10.09 1.95 8.12
N GLN A 151 9.04 2.20 7.33
CA GLN A 151 9.04 3.25 6.31
C GLN A 151 9.02 4.64 6.96
N SER A 152 8.46 4.75 8.16
CA SER A 152 8.39 6.00 8.93
C SER A 152 9.72 6.49 9.50
N LYS A 153 10.80 5.69 9.46
CA LYS A 153 12.08 6.08 10.06
C LYS A 153 12.82 7.12 9.19
N PRO A 154 13.23 8.27 9.77
CA PRO A 154 13.83 9.37 9.01
C PRO A 154 15.29 9.15 8.55
N ASP A 155 15.92 8.02 8.88
CA ASP A 155 17.34 7.77 8.58
C ASP A 155 17.61 7.32 7.13
N GLY A 156 16.60 7.36 6.25
CA GLY A 156 16.73 7.06 4.83
C GLY A 156 16.98 8.31 3.98
N PRO A 157 17.73 8.21 2.86
CA PRO A 157 18.03 9.34 1.97
C PRO A 157 16.79 10.04 1.35
N ASP A 158 15.61 9.43 1.46
CA ASP A 158 14.35 9.91 0.89
C ASP A 158 13.50 10.78 1.83
N ALA A 159 13.92 10.98 3.08
CA ALA A 159 13.12 11.68 4.11
C ALA A 159 12.80 13.16 3.76
N GLY A 160 13.54 13.76 2.82
CA GLY A 160 13.30 15.14 2.35
C GLY A 160 12.54 15.27 1.03
N ALA A 161 12.23 14.18 0.32
CA ALA A 161 11.91 14.24 -1.10
C ALA A 161 10.43 14.00 -1.49
N ARG A 162 9.54 13.65 -0.56
CA ARG A 162 8.11 13.51 -0.89
C ARG A 162 7.42 14.88 -0.82
N ARG A 163 7.45 15.58 -1.96
CA ARG A 163 6.68 16.79 -2.24
C ARG A 163 5.20 16.50 -1.96
N LEU A 164 4.65 17.15 -0.92
CA LEU A 164 3.21 17.36 -0.78
C LEU A 164 2.71 17.98 -2.10
N LEU A 165 2.00 17.20 -2.91
CA LEU A 165 1.33 17.73 -4.08
C LEU A 165 0.23 18.67 -3.58
N ARG A 166 0.51 19.97 -3.63
CA ARG A 166 -0.52 21.00 -3.47
C ARG A 166 -1.53 20.87 -4.62
N PRO A 167 -2.84 21.02 -4.36
CA PRO A 167 -3.81 21.22 -5.41
C PRO A 167 -3.64 22.65 -5.94
N SER A 168 -2.80 22.84 -6.95
CA SER A 168 -2.62 24.15 -7.61
C SER A 168 -2.14 23.96 -9.06
N GLY A 169 -3.05 23.62 -9.98
CA GLY A 169 -2.78 23.68 -11.42
C GLY A 169 -3.49 22.61 -12.26
N PRO A 170 -3.75 22.87 -13.56
CA PRO A 170 -4.50 21.96 -14.42
C PRO A 170 -3.71 20.69 -14.76
N LEU A 171 -4.47 19.61 -14.91
CA LEU A 171 -4.05 18.22 -15.08
C LEU A 171 -3.20 18.00 -16.34
N HIS A 172 -2.14 17.19 -16.22
CA HIS A 172 -1.49 16.52 -17.33
C HIS A 172 -1.47 15.00 -17.07
N PRO A 173 -1.75 14.15 -18.06
CA PRO A 173 -1.83 12.72 -17.86
C PRO A 173 -0.42 12.11 -17.84
N ALA A 174 0.03 11.64 -16.69
CA ALA A 174 1.18 10.75 -16.59
C ALA A 174 0.66 9.41 -16.05
N GLY A 175 0.53 8.44 -16.96
CA GLY A 175 0.08 7.10 -16.63
C GLY A 175 1.16 6.31 -15.91
N TRP A 176 0.83 5.81 -14.73
CA TRP A 176 1.39 4.60 -14.14
C TRP A 176 0.27 3.87 -13.40
N ALA A 177 -0.11 2.69 -13.88
CA ALA A 177 -1.00 1.79 -13.15
C ALA A 177 -0.16 1.05 -12.11
N ALA A 178 -0.35 1.36 -10.83
CA ALA A 178 0.17 0.55 -9.73
C ALA A 178 -1.01 -0.25 -9.13
N GLY A 179 -0.98 -1.57 -9.34
CA GLY A 179 -1.92 -2.51 -8.73
C GLY A 179 -1.79 -2.50 -7.21
N GLY A 180 -2.94 -2.47 -6.53
CA GLY A 180 -3.05 -2.42 -5.08
C GLY A 180 -2.50 -3.67 -4.38
N TYR A 181 -1.74 -3.45 -3.31
CA TYR A 181 -1.28 -4.42 -2.31
C TYR A 181 -1.31 -3.75 -0.93
N PRO A 182 -1.35 -4.51 0.19
CA PRO A 182 -2.15 -4.18 1.37
C PRO A 182 -1.65 -2.96 2.15
N GLN A 183 -2.59 -2.09 2.51
CA GLN A 183 -2.33 -0.84 3.23
C GLN A 183 -2.28 -1.08 4.75
N VAL A 184 -1.17 -1.66 5.23
CA VAL A 184 -0.78 -1.42 6.63
C VAL A 184 -0.38 0.05 6.70
N GLN A 185 -1.08 0.89 7.47
CA GLN A 185 -0.79 2.33 7.49
C GLN A 185 -0.14 2.78 8.82
N SER A 186 1.05 3.36 8.78
CA SER A 186 1.72 4.06 9.89
C SER A 186 1.94 5.53 9.53
N LEU A 187 1.65 6.45 10.45
CA LEU A 187 1.75 7.88 10.20
C LEU A 187 3.14 8.44 10.51
N VAL A 188 3.68 9.22 9.57
CA VAL A 188 4.82 10.13 9.81
C VAL A 188 4.32 11.56 9.94
N LEU A 189 4.75 12.26 10.99
CA LEU A 189 4.44 13.68 11.19
C LEU A 189 5.67 14.54 10.92
N GLY A 190 5.55 15.50 10.00
CA GLY A 190 6.59 16.46 9.68
C GLY A 190 6.44 17.79 10.42
N LYS A 191 7.55 18.50 10.64
CA LYS A 191 7.54 19.95 10.92
C LYS A 191 7.65 20.69 9.59
N ARG A 192 6.85 21.74 9.35
CA ARG A 192 7.03 22.60 8.17
C ARG A 192 8.42 23.26 8.25
N PRO A 193 9.25 23.21 7.19
CA PRO A 193 10.30 24.20 7.02
C PRO A 193 9.63 25.56 6.78
N LEU A 194 9.96 26.56 7.59
CA LEU A 194 9.61 27.95 7.29
C LEU A 194 10.49 28.41 6.12
N LEU A 195 10.01 28.24 4.89
CA LEU A 195 10.59 28.91 3.73
C LEU A 195 9.72 30.13 3.43
N GLY A 196 10.33 31.31 3.54
CA GLY A 196 9.72 32.60 3.24
C GLY A 196 9.24 32.63 1.79
N ALA A 197 8.04 33.17 1.61
CA ALA A 197 7.52 33.48 0.28
C ALA A 197 8.26 34.71 -0.25
N GLU A 198 9.09 34.54 -1.26
CA GLU A 198 9.38 35.60 -2.21
C GLU A 198 8.54 35.34 -3.46
N GLU A 199 7.55 36.20 -3.68
CA GLU A 199 6.86 36.30 -4.95
C GLU A 199 7.80 36.94 -5.96
N HIS A 200 8.25 36.17 -6.94
CA HIS A 200 8.91 36.69 -8.13
C HIS A 200 8.06 36.40 -9.36
N GLY A 201 7.65 37.49 -9.99
CA GLY A 201 6.77 37.55 -11.14
C GLY A 201 7.34 36.85 -12.37
N ALA A 202 6.41 36.57 -13.27
CA ALA A 202 6.66 36.04 -14.60
C ALA A 202 7.60 36.96 -15.41
N ASP A 203 8.83 36.51 -15.67
CA ASP A 203 9.51 36.56 -16.99
C ASP A 203 11.02 36.22 -16.83
N GLY A 204 11.47 35.11 -17.42
CA GLY A 204 12.88 34.69 -17.43
C GLY A 204 13.09 33.30 -18.08
N PRO A 205 14.23 33.03 -18.76
CA PRO A 205 14.27 32.23 -19.98
C PRO A 205 14.11 30.71 -19.77
N ARG A 206 13.41 30.07 -20.73
CA ARG A 206 13.27 28.61 -20.84
C ARG A 206 14.62 27.96 -21.15
N LEU A 207 15.09 27.08 -20.27
CA LEU A 207 16.17 26.12 -20.56
C LEU A 207 15.60 24.87 -21.26
N PRO A 208 16.34 24.25 -22.19
CA PRO A 208 15.83 23.16 -23.02
C PRO A 208 15.61 21.88 -22.21
N LEU A 209 14.49 21.19 -22.50
CA LEU A 209 14.19 19.86 -21.98
C LEU A 209 15.16 18.84 -22.59
N GLY A 210 16.07 18.31 -21.77
CA GLY A 210 16.88 17.14 -22.09
C GLY A 210 16.10 15.85 -21.82
N ASN A 211 15.90 15.05 -22.86
CA ASN A 211 15.18 13.79 -22.81
C ASN A 211 15.99 12.75 -22.01
N ALA A 212 15.57 12.42 -20.79
CA ALA A 212 16.10 11.27 -20.06
C ALA A 212 15.44 9.97 -20.55
N SER A 213 15.86 9.49 -21.72
CA SER A 213 15.50 8.16 -22.23
C SER A 213 16.75 7.44 -22.72
N GLU A 214 17.59 6.96 -21.79
CA GLU A 214 18.66 6.02 -22.14
C GLU A 214 19.08 5.20 -20.92
N ASN A 215 18.20 4.30 -20.48
CA ASN A 215 18.59 3.21 -19.59
C ASN A 215 18.71 1.94 -20.45
N ARG A 216 19.93 1.62 -20.91
CA ARG A 216 20.23 0.28 -21.41
C ARG A 216 21.71 -0.11 -21.28
N ARG A 217 21.86 -1.27 -20.65
CA ARG A 217 22.91 -2.31 -20.85
C ARG A 217 24.25 -2.12 -20.15
N ILE A 218 24.36 -2.92 -19.09
CA ILE A 218 25.56 -3.69 -18.71
C ILE A 218 26.37 -4.07 -19.96
N ARG A 219 27.65 -3.69 -20.00
CA ARG A 219 28.67 -4.32 -20.85
C ARG A 219 29.56 -5.22 -20.02
N ALA A 220 29.92 -6.33 -20.64
CA ALA A 220 30.72 -7.41 -20.12
C ALA A 220 32.23 -7.09 -20.27
N ASP A 221 32.83 -6.45 -19.27
CA ASP A 221 34.29 -6.37 -19.13
C ASP A 221 34.78 -6.17 -17.69
N GLY A 222 34.08 -6.74 -16.70
CA GLY A 222 34.68 -7.25 -15.45
C GLY A 222 35.71 -6.42 -14.67
N ARG A 223 35.71 -5.08 -14.73
CA ARG A 223 36.65 -4.25 -13.94
C ARG A 223 35.92 -3.26 -13.04
N VAL A 224 36.16 -3.42 -11.74
CA VAL A 224 35.82 -2.49 -10.66
C VAL A 224 36.85 -1.37 -10.64
N ARG A 225 36.44 -0.09 -10.61
CA ARG A 225 37.35 1.00 -10.22
C ARG A 225 37.45 1.06 -8.69
N PRO A 226 38.65 1.21 -8.11
CA PRO A 226 38.80 1.34 -6.67
C PRO A 226 38.43 2.75 -6.21
N ALA A 227 38.03 2.85 -4.94
CA ALA A 227 37.76 4.09 -4.22
C ALA A 227 39.06 4.68 -3.67
N GLY A 228 39.22 6.00 -3.76
CA GLY A 228 40.20 6.79 -3.01
C GLY A 228 41.30 7.45 -3.85
N GLU A 229 41.66 8.67 -3.43
CA GLU A 229 42.73 9.58 -3.94
C GLU A 229 42.29 10.39 -5.17
N ASP A 230 42.20 11.73 -5.13
CA ASP A 230 43.28 12.65 -4.78
C ASP A 230 42.88 13.87 -3.92
N CYS A 231 43.81 14.22 -3.03
CA CYS A 231 43.97 15.53 -2.42
C CYS A 231 44.50 16.57 -3.42
N ALA A 232 44.22 17.84 -3.08
CA ALA A 232 45.04 19.04 -3.31
C ALA A 232 44.98 19.78 -4.67
N SER A 233 44.60 21.06 -4.51
CA SER A 233 45.10 22.28 -5.17
C SER A 233 44.97 22.44 -6.69
N ALA A 234 44.22 23.47 -7.12
CA ALA A 234 44.77 24.71 -7.71
C ALA A 234 43.65 25.57 -8.32
N GLY A 235 43.75 26.91 -8.14
CA GLY A 235 43.04 27.91 -8.93
C GLY A 235 42.09 28.80 -8.14
#